data_AF-A0A964ZTJ1-F1
#
_entry.id   AF-A0A964ZTJ1-F1
#
_cell.length_a   1.000
_cell.length_b   1.000
_cell.length_c   1.000
_cell.angle_alpha   90.00
_cell.angle_beta   90.00
_cell.angle_gamma   90.00
#
_symmetry.space_group_name_H-M   'P 1'
#
loop_
_entity.id
_entity.type
_entity.pdbx_description
1 polymer ?
#
loop_
_entity_poly.entity_id
_entity_poly.type
_entity_poly.pdbx_seq_one_letter_code
_entity_poly.pdbx_strand_id
1 'polypeptide(L)'
;MDRLRVKDPPPHRDLCTDCGVSRSSQPKRCATACQFIAPDYPAMERQVHGRVRRPYQADEQFFGPYQILNRAALKTPAQGAQWTGITTRIAQRLLEEKMVDAVLTMAPDEEDRWRPVPVLITDPQDMERCRGMRMGYAPLLALLEPALQKGIERIAVIGIPCQVYALRALEKELGFKKIYVIGTPCSDNTTTERFHEFLKLLVPKPETITYLEFCADYHVEIRFDNGKKKRIPFLMLPLSKLPQDFFPLTCRTCVDYTNVLSDITVGYMGGEGQQWLIVRNDTGAELLSLLGDEIRLSTPGSAGKRQGPVKGFLQNTERAAGGLPLRSMPSWLRPIVGWLMPKIGPRGLEFARARVEMKAIESVIHLRREEPRRMKSMVPDHVWRLVKPYGLTRDEG
;
A
#
# COMPACT_ATOMS: atom_id res chain seq x y z
N MET A 1 -20.76 -13.09 -10.16
CA MET A 1 -19.81 -12.26 -9.38
C MET A 1 -20.62 -11.26 -8.58
N ASP A 2 -20.69 -11.44 -7.27
CA ASP A 2 -21.44 -10.51 -6.41
C ASP A 2 -20.62 -9.24 -6.21
N ARG A 3 -21.05 -8.17 -6.87
CA ARG A 3 -20.50 -6.82 -6.70
C ARG A 3 -21.36 -6.11 -5.67
N LEU A 4 -20.80 -5.71 -4.54
CA LEU A 4 -21.54 -4.79 -3.68
C LEU A 4 -21.46 -3.41 -4.31
N ARG A 5 -22.51 -2.99 -5.01
CA ARG A 5 -22.76 -1.55 -5.21
C ARG A 5 -23.18 -1.01 -3.85
N VAL A 6 -22.21 -0.51 -3.09
CA VAL A 6 -22.48 0.07 -1.78
C VAL A 6 -23.31 1.34 -2.00
N LYS A 7 -24.62 1.26 -1.75
CA LYS A 7 -25.57 2.34 -2.08
C LYS A 7 -25.57 3.48 -1.07
N ASP A 8 -25.21 3.21 0.18
CA ASP A 8 -25.27 4.21 1.24
C ASP A 8 -23.91 4.88 1.48
N PRO A 9 -23.85 6.21 1.71
CA PRO A 9 -22.63 6.85 2.16
C PRO A 9 -22.19 6.24 3.51
N PRO A 10 -20.87 6.09 3.76
CA PRO A 10 -20.44 5.60 5.06
C PRO A 10 -20.85 6.61 6.14
N PRO A 11 -21.17 6.15 7.37
CA PRO A 11 -21.34 7.08 8.49
C PRO A 11 -20.13 8.01 8.57
N HIS A 12 -20.36 9.31 8.70
CA HIS A 12 -19.28 10.29 8.76
C HIS A 12 -18.33 9.94 9.92
N ARG A 13 -17.06 9.76 9.58
CA ARG A 13 -15.98 9.52 10.52
C ARG A 13 -14.78 10.34 10.08
N ASP A 14 -14.22 11.06 11.02
CA ASP A 14 -12.97 11.75 10.78
C ASP A 14 -11.81 10.75 10.60
N LEU A 15 -10.87 11.08 9.72
CA LEU A 15 -9.76 10.23 9.28
C LEU A 15 -10.20 8.83 8.80
N CYS A 16 -11.24 8.76 7.97
CA CYS A 16 -11.74 7.51 7.39
C CYS A 16 -11.18 7.24 5.98
N THR A 17 -10.73 6.01 5.72
CA THR A 17 -10.36 5.52 4.38
C THR A 17 -11.40 4.55 3.81
N ASP A 18 -12.58 4.49 4.41
CA ASP A 18 -13.67 3.56 4.11
C ASP A 18 -13.20 2.11 3.92
N CYS A 19 -12.54 1.51 4.93
CA CYS A 19 -12.08 0.12 4.85
C CYS A 19 -13.24 -0.92 4.85
N GLY A 20 -14.46 -0.49 5.21
CA GLY A 20 -15.68 -1.30 5.22
C GLY A 20 -16.21 -1.67 6.61
N VAL A 21 -15.44 -1.52 7.69
CA VAL A 21 -15.90 -1.87 9.06
C VAL A 21 -17.15 -1.07 9.48
N SER A 22 -17.22 0.21 9.11
CA SER A 22 -18.35 1.09 9.42
C SER A 22 -19.64 0.72 8.70
N ARG A 23 -19.60 -0.28 7.81
CA ARG A 23 -20.73 -0.78 7.02
C ARG A 23 -21.16 -2.19 7.44
N SER A 24 -20.47 -2.77 8.41
CA SER A 24 -20.86 -4.03 9.04
C SER A 24 -22.08 -3.86 9.95
N SER A 25 -22.65 -4.97 10.40
CA SER A 25 -23.68 -5.00 11.44
C SER A 25 -23.27 -4.29 12.74
N GLN A 26 -21.98 -4.10 12.99
CA GLN A 26 -21.43 -3.48 14.20
C GLN A 26 -20.48 -2.31 13.87
N PRO A 27 -20.99 -1.17 13.38
CA PRO A 27 -20.16 -0.05 12.93
C PRO A 27 -19.31 0.59 14.04
N LYS A 28 -19.63 0.34 15.32
CA LYS A 28 -18.84 0.80 16.48
C LYS A 28 -17.48 0.08 16.61
N ARG A 29 -17.29 -1.06 15.96
CA ARG A 29 -16.00 -1.77 15.87
C ARG A 29 -14.87 -0.91 15.30
N CYS A 30 -15.17 0.16 14.56
CA CYS A 30 -14.16 1.12 14.16
C CYS A 30 -13.35 1.68 15.35
N ALA A 31 -13.95 1.82 16.54
CA ALA A 31 -13.27 2.35 17.72
C ALA A 31 -12.08 1.49 18.18
N THR A 32 -12.11 0.18 17.92
CA THR A 32 -11.06 -0.77 18.33
C THR A 32 -10.26 -1.31 17.15
N ALA A 33 -10.80 -1.25 15.93
CA ALA A 33 -10.17 -1.82 14.73
C ALA A 33 -9.54 -0.79 13.78
N CYS A 34 -9.79 0.52 13.95
CA CYS A 34 -9.27 1.53 13.05
C CYS A 34 -7.83 1.92 13.39
N GLN A 35 -6.91 1.77 12.43
CA GLN A 35 -5.52 2.22 12.61
C GLN A 35 -5.35 3.74 12.75
N PHE A 36 -6.36 4.53 12.39
CA PHE A 36 -6.33 5.99 12.49
C PHE A 36 -6.95 6.50 13.80
N ILE A 37 -7.14 5.62 14.79
CA ILE A 37 -7.62 5.97 16.14
C ILE A 37 -6.54 5.66 17.18
N ALA A 38 -6.21 4.38 17.37
CA ALA A 38 -5.21 3.95 18.35
C ALA A 38 -4.60 2.58 17.95
N PRO A 39 -3.72 2.53 16.94
CA PRO A 39 -3.16 1.27 16.47
C PRO A 39 -2.17 0.65 17.48
N ASP A 40 -2.31 -0.64 17.74
CA ASP A 40 -1.40 -1.46 18.53
C ASP A 40 -0.68 -2.49 17.64
N TYR A 41 0.32 -2.01 16.90
CA TYR A 41 1.15 -2.86 16.06
C TYR A 41 1.86 -3.98 16.83
N PRO A 42 2.47 -3.75 18.02
CA PRO A 42 3.07 -4.84 18.79
C PRO A 42 2.10 -5.98 19.12
N ALA A 43 0.88 -5.70 19.57
CA ALA A 43 -0.11 -6.75 19.84
C ALA A 43 -0.51 -7.48 18.57
N MET A 44 -0.77 -6.74 17.48
CA MET A 44 -1.18 -7.33 16.20
C MET A 44 -0.06 -8.16 15.55
N GLU A 45 1.19 -7.71 15.61
CA GLU A 45 2.34 -8.49 15.12
C GLU A 45 2.50 -9.79 15.88
N ARG A 46 2.37 -9.75 17.21
CA ARG A 46 2.41 -10.95 18.05
C ARG A 46 1.28 -11.91 17.69
N GLN A 47 0.08 -11.38 17.46
CA GLN A 47 -1.07 -12.19 17.04
C GLN A 47 -0.85 -12.87 15.68
N VAL A 48 -0.33 -12.14 14.69
CA VAL A 48 -0.26 -12.62 13.29
C VAL A 48 1.02 -13.41 12.99
N HIS A 49 2.14 -13.06 13.62
CA HIS A 49 3.45 -13.64 13.32
C HIS A 49 4.05 -14.42 14.51
N GLY A 50 3.34 -14.48 15.64
CA GLY A 50 3.82 -15.10 16.88
C GLY A 50 4.87 -14.28 17.63
N ARG A 51 5.29 -13.13 17.09
CA ARG A 51 6.33 -12.27 17.67
C ARG A 51 6.20 -10.82 17.22
N VAL A 52 6.82 -9.92 17.97
CA VAL A 52 6.98 -8.51 17.59
C VAL A 52 8.23 -8.32 16.73
N ARG A 53 8.30 -7.19 16.02
CA ARG A 53 9.52 -6.77 15.30
C ARG A 53 10.73 -6.58 16.22
N ARG A 54 11.91 -6.96 15.74
CA ARG A 54 13.20 -6.84 16.42
C ARG A 54 14.01 -5.68 15.81
N PRO A 55 13.99 -4.48 16.40
CA PRO A 55 14.45 -3.26 15.75
C PRO A 55 15.94 -3.24 15.36
N TYR A 56 16.78 -3.99 16.08
CA TYR A 56 18.23 -4.04 15.83
C TYR A 56 18.66 -5.27 15.01
N GLN A 57 17.71 -6.10 14.58
CA GLN A 57 17.99 -7.30 13.81
C GLN A 57 17.47 -7.17 12.39
N ALA A 58 18.39 -7.24 11.44
CA ALA A 58 18.10 -7.12 10.01
C ALA A 58 17.29 -5.83 9.71
N ASP A 59 16.35 -5.90 8.75
CA ASP A 59 15.54 -4.75 8.33
C ASP A 59 14.18 -4.63 9.05
N GLU A 60 13.97 -5.34 10.16
CA GLU A 60 12.65 -5.39 10.81
C GLU A 60 12.20 -4.05 11.40
N GLN A 61 13.12 -3.12 11.68
CA GLN A 61 12.76 -1.74 12.02
C GLN A 61 12.00 -1.05 10.87
N PHE A 62 12.30 -1.38 9.62
CA PHE A 62 11.71 -0.77 8.43
C PHE A 62 10.53 -1.57 7.89
N PHE A 63 10.66 -2.89 7.84
CA PHE A 63 9.73 -3.76 7.10
C PHE A 63 8.87 -4.64 8.02
N GLY A 64 9.03 -4.51 9.34
CA GLY A 64 8.35 -5.31 10.35
C GLY A 64 8.84 -6.77 10.40
N PRO A 65 8.13 -7.68 11.08
CA PRO A 65 8.48 -9.09 11.13
C PRO A 65 8.45 -9.72 9.73
N TYR A 66 9.52 -10.40 9.38
CA TYR A 66 9.59 -11.23 8.19
C TYR A 66 10.48 -12.45 8.39
N GLN A 67 10.33 -13.42 7.51
CA GLN A 67 11.19 -14.59 7.36
C GLN A 67 12.16 -14.40 6.18
N ILE A 68 11.64 -14.00 5.01
CA ILE A 68 12.43 -13.89 3.77
C ILE A 68 12.04 -12.64 2.97
N LEU A 69 13.04 -11.96 2.41
CA LEU A 69 12.87 -10.91 1.41
C LEU A 69 13.33 -11.43 0.05
N ASN A 70 12.48 -11.32 -0.97
CA ASN A 70 12.83 -11.74 -2.33
C ASN A 70 12.59 -10.61 -3.33
N ARG A 71 13.45 -10.54 -4.33
CA ARG A 71 13.14 -9.93 -5.61
C ARG A 71 12.53 -11.02 -6.50
N ALA A 72 11.38 -10.72 -7.10
CA ALA A 72 10.54 -11.73 -7.73
C ALA A 72 9.86 -11.28 -9.03
N ALA A 73 9.64 -12.25 -9.92
CA ALA A 73 8.84 -12.09 -11.13
C ALA A 73 8.25 -13.45 -11.53
N LEU A 74 7.01 -13.49 -12.03
CA LEU A 74 6.53 -14.67 -12.75
C LEU A 74 7.35 -14.86 -14.03
N LYS A 75 7.70 -16.11 -14.35
CA LYS A 75 8.41 -16.49 -15.58
C LYS A 75 7.63 -16.03 -16.82
N THR A 76 6.30 -16.15 -16.75
CA THR A 76 5.35 -15.64 -17.75
C THR A 76 4.48 -14.56 -17.12
N PRO A 77 4.74 -13.26 -17.39
CA PRO A 77 3.92 -12.18 -16.87
C PRO A 77 2.47 -12.26 -17.35
N ALA A 78 1.52 -12.12 -16.43
CA ALA A 78 0.09 -12.12 -16.74
C ALA A 78 -0.33 -10.82 -17.45
N GLN A 79 -1.09 -10.96 -18.54
CA GLN A 79 -1.65 -9.81 -19.25
C GLN A 79 -2.58 -9.00 -18.32
N GLY A 80 -2.45 -7.67 -18.39
CA GLY A 80 -3.22 -6.73 -17.56
C GLY A 80 -2.73 -6.59 -16.11
N ALA A 81 -1.70 -7.33 -15.69
CA ALA A 81 -1.14 -7.19 -14.35
C ALA A 81 -0.37 -5.88 -14.17
N GLN A 82 -0.36 -5.39 -12.93
CA GLN A 82 0.41 -4.19 -12.54
C GLN A 82 1.93 -4.40 -12.69
N TRP A 83 2.38 -5.63 -12.50
CA TRP A 83 3.78 -6.03 -12.68
C TRP A 83 3.78 -7.34 -13.47
N THR A 84 4.10 -8.47 -12.82
CA THR A 84 4.03 -9.78 -13.46
C THR A 84 2.78 -10.57 -13.08
N GLY A 85 2.06 -10.17 -12.02
CA GLY A 85 0.78 -10.79 -11.63
C GLY A 85 0.86 -11.75 -10.44
N ILE A 86 1.94 -11.69 -9.64
CA ILE A 86 2.17 -12.58 -8.48
C ILE A 86 0.95 -12.61 -7.53
N THR A 87 0.43 -11.45 -7.10
CA THR A 87 -0.72 -11.35 -6.19
C THR A 87 -1.93 -12.12 -6.71
N THR A 88 -2.33 -11.87 -7.96
CA THR A 88 -3.48 -12.52 -8.58
C THR A 88 -3.24 -14.00 -8.81
N ARG A 89 -2.00 -14.40 -9.15
CA ARG A 89 -1.67 -15.81 -9.37
C ARG A 89 -1.71 -16.61 -8.07
N ILE A 90 -1.19 -16.09 -6.96
CA ILE A 90 -1.29 -16.75 -5.64
C ILE A 90 -2.76 -16.98 -5.28
N ALA A 91 -3.59 -15.94 -5.37
CA ALA A 91 -5.02 -16.05 -5.08
C ALA A 91 -5.76 -17.01 -6.02
N GLN A 92 -5.39 -17.04 -7.30
CA GLN A 92 -5.91 -18.01 -8.26
C GLN A 92 -5.53 -19.45 -7.87
N ARG A 93 -4.27 -19.71 -7.50
CA ARG A 93 -3.81 -21.03 -7.04
C ARG A 93 -4.58 -21.49 -5.80
N LEU A 94 -4.85 -20.60 -4.85
CA LEU A 94 -5.64 -20.94 -3.65
C LEU A 94 -7.05 -21.46 -3.99
N LEU A 95 -7.70 -20.89 -5.01
CA LEU A 95 -8.99 -21.36 -5.50
C LEU A 95 -8.86 -22.67 -6.29
N GLU A 96 -7.86 -22.78 -7.19
CA GLU A 96 -7.59 -24.00 -7.97
C GLU A 96 -7.34 -25.22 -7.07
N GLU A 97 -6.55 -25.04 -6.02
CA GLU A 97 -6.20 -26.06 -5.04
C GLU A 97 -7.27 -26.22 -3.93
N LYS A 98 -8.39 -25.49 -4.01
CA LYS A 98 -9.51 -25.54 -3.06
C LYS A 98 -9.10 -25.29 -1.59
N MET A 99 -8.06 -24.49 -1.39
CA MET A 99 -7.58 -24.08 -0.06
C MET A 99 -8.46 -23.00 0.56
N VAL A 100 -9.14 -22.22 -0.29
CA VAL A 100 -10.16 -21.25 0.10
C VAL A 100 -11.42 -21.45 -0.74
N ASP A 101 -12.56 -21.06 -0.18
CA ASP A 101 -13.85 -21.09 -0.87
C ASP A 101 -14.06 -19.79 -1.68
N ALA A 102 -13.41 -18.70 -1.27
CA ALA A 102 -13.45 -17.43 -1.97
C ALA A 102 -12.21 -16.55 -1.75
N VAL A 103 -11.98 -15.63 -2.68
CA VAL A 103 -11.03 -14.52 -2.57
C VAL A 103 -11.80 -13.20 -2.50
N LEU A 104 -11.61 -12.46 -1.41
CA LEU A 104 -12.08 -11.08 -1.25
C LEU A 104 -11.01 -10.11 -1.73
N THR A 105 -11.33 -9.34 -2.78
CA THR A 105 -10.37 -8.44 -3.45
C THR A 105 -11.10 -7.28 -4.14
N MET A 106 -10.38 -6.50 -4.95
CA MET A 106 -10.91 -5.39 -5.73
C MET A 106 -10.95 -5.73 -7.23
N ALA A 107 -12.07 -5.37 -7.86
CA ALA A 107 -12.23 -5.28 -9.30
C ALA A 107 -12.35 -3.81 -9.73
N PRO A 108 -12.19 -3.48 -11.02
CA PRO A 108 -12.55 -2.15 -11.50
C PRO A 108 -14.07 -2.00 -11.51
N ASP A 109 -14.54 -0.76 -11.36
CA ASP A 109 -15.92 -0.41 -11.69
C ASP A 109 -16.19 -0.64 -13.19
N GLU A 110 -17.46 -0.89 -13.54
CA GLU A 110 -17.91 -1.09 -14.93
C GLU A 110 -17.64 0.13 -15.80
N GLU A 111 -17.79 1.33 -15.25
CA GLU A 111 -17.71 2.60 -15.98
C GLU A 111 -16.38 3.32 -15.73
N ASP A 112 -15.62 2.90 -14.71
CA ASP A 112 -14.34 3.52 -14.33
C ASP A 112 -13.30 2.47 -13.91
N ARG A 113 -12.32 2.24 -14.80
CA ARG A 113 -11.23 1.27 -14.58
C ARG A 113 -10.37 1.54 -13.34
N TRP A 114 -10.32 2.79 -12.89
CA TRP A 114 -9.50 3.18 -11.74
C TRP A 114 -10.25 3.05 -10.43
N ARG A 115 -11.58 3.12 -10.47
CA ARG A 115 -12.43 3.03 -9.28
C ARG A 115 -12.39 1.60 -8.73
N PRO A 116 -11.94 1.41 -7.47
CA PRO A 116 -11.96 0.09 -6.85
C PRO A 116 -13.37 -0.29 -6.40
N VAL A 117 -13.78 -1.52 -6.69
CA VAL A 117 -15.04 -2.12 -6.23
C VAL A 117 -14.72 -3.44 -5.50
N PRO A 118 -15.13 -3.60 -4.23
CA PRO A 118 -14.98 -4.86 -3.52
C PRO A 118 -15.76 -5.98 -4.21
N VAL A 119 -15.11 -7.14 -4.35
CA VAL A 119 -15.70 -8.32 -4.97
C VAL A 119 -15.30 -9.60 -4.25
N LEU A 120 -16.17 -10.59 -4.32
CA LEU A 120 -15.94 -11.94 -3.82
C LEU A 120 -15.81 -12.90 -5.03
N ILE A 121 -14.62 -13.45 -5.23
CA ILE A 121 -14.28 -14.35 -6.34
C ILE A 121 -14.32 -15.79 -5.85
N THR A 122 -15.09 -16.65 -6.51
CA THR A 122 -15.16 -18.09 -6.20
C THR A 122 -14.66 -18.94 -7.36
N ASP A 123 -14.67 -18.43 -8.60
CA ASP A 123 -14.08 -19.08 -9.77
C ASP A 123 -12.62 -18.62 -9.93
N PRO A 124 -11.63 -19.53 -9.98
CA PRO A 124 -10.24 -19.16 -10.21
C PRO A 124 -10.01 -18.29 -11.45
N GLN A 125 -10.75 -18.53 -12.55
CA GLN A 125 -10.55 -17.80 -13.81
C GLN A 125 -10.91 -16.32 -13.66
N ASP A 126 -11.90 -16.00 -12.82
CA ASP A 126 -12.37 -14.63 -12.59
C ASP A 126 -11.31 -13.74 -11.89
N MET A 127 -10.23 -14.32 -11.34
CA MET A 127 -9.11 -13.56 -10.78
C MET A 127 -8.42 -12.66 -11.82
N GLU A 128 -8.52 -12.97 -13.11
CA GLU A 128 -7.95 -12.13 -14.16
C GLU A 128 -8.58 -10.73 -14.22
N ARG A 129 -9.87 -10.63 -13.89
CA ARG A 129 -10.64 -9.38 -13.86
C ARG A 129 -10.17 -8.46 -12.73
N CYS A 130 -9.45 -9.01 -11.75
CA CYS A 130 -8.93 -8.31 -10.59
C CYS A 130 -7.46 -7.86 -10.77
N ARG A 131 -6.89 -7.93 -11.98
CA ARG A 131 -5.51 -7.48 -12.25
C ARG A 131 -5.40 -5.96 -12.38
N GLY A 132 -4.27 -5.39 -11.96
CA GLY A 132 -3.97 -3.96 -12.11
C GLY A 132 -4.13 -3.14 -10.83
N MET A 133 -3.59 -1.92 -10.84
CA MET A 133 -3.77 -0.95 -9.76
C MET A 133 -5.13 -0.23 -9.89
N ARG A 134 -5.73 0.11 -8.74
CA ARG A 134 -6.88 0.98 -8.62
C ARG A 134 -6.56 2.09 -7.64
N MET A 135 -7.21 3.23 -7.79
CA MET A 135 -7.01 4.43 -6.98
C MET A 135 -8.37 4.90 -6.48
N GLY A 136 -8.51 5.03 -5.18
CA GLY A 136 -9.81 5.25 -4.56
C GLY A 136 -9.96 4.54 -3.22
N TYR A 137 -11.01 4.91 -2.50
CA TYR A 137 -11.47 4.19 -1.32
C TYR A 137 -12.48 3.13 -1.73
N ALA A 138 -12.37 1.97 -1.11
CA ALA A 138 -13.30 0.87 -1.32
C ALA A 138 -13.47 0.05 -0.03
N PRO A 139 -14.72 -0.22 0.37
CA PRO A 139 -15.04 -0.89 1.63
C PRO A 139 -14.87 -2.41 1.54
N LEU A 140 -13.63 -2.86 1.36
CA LEU A 140 -13.27 -4.28 1.21
C LEU A 140 -13.93 -5.15 2.28
N LEU A 141 -13.81 -4.75 3.55
CA LEU A 141 -14.25 -5.55 4.69
C LEU A 141 -15.78 -5.58 4.86
N ALA A 142 -16.53 -4.75 4.13
CA ALA A 142 -17.99 -4.81 4.15
C ALA A 142 -18.54 -6.12 3.55
N LEU A 143 -17.72 -6.86 2.81
CA LEU A 143 -18.07 -8.16 2.24
C LEU A 143 -17.80 -9.36 3.15
N LEU A 144 -17.21 -9.18 4.33
CA LEU A 144 -16.94 -10.30 5.24
C LEU A 144 -18.22 -10.95 5.77
N GLU A 145 -19.18 -10.16 6.27
CA GLU A 145 -20.47 -10.69 6.75
C GLU A 145 -21.30 -11.33 5.62
N PRO A 146 -21.44 -10.70 4.43
CA PRO A 146 -22.05 -11.35 3.26
C PRO A 146 -21.35 -12.65 2.85
N ALA A 147 -20.02 -12.76 2.98
CA ALA A 147 -19.30 -13.99 2.66
C ALA A 147 -19.66 -15.12 3.63
N LEU A 148 -19.71 -14.84 4.94
CA LEU A 148 -20.14 -15.82 5.95
C LEU A 148 -21.59 -16.28 5.74
N GLN A 149 -22.49 -15.36 5.39
CA GLN A 149 -23.89 -15.68 5.07
C GLN A 149 -24.04 -16.62 3.87
N LYS A 150 -23.05 -16.65 2.98
CA LYS A 150 -22.97 -17.58 1.84
C LYS A 150 -22.32 -18.92 2.19
N GLY A 151 -21.97 -19.15 3.45
CA GLY A 151 -21.33 -20.37 3.91
C GLY A 151 -19.85 -20.48 3.55
N ILE A 152 -19.18 -19.36 3.24
CA ILE A 152 -17.72 -19.35 3.05
C ILE A 152 -17.05 -19.50 4.41
N GLU A 153 -16.20 -20.52 4.54
CA GLU A 153 -15.51 -20.82 5.79
C GLU A 153 -14.01 -20.50 5.71
N ARG A 154 -13.42 -20.61 4.51
CA ARG A 154 -11.99 -20.36 4.25
C ARG A 154 -11.87 -19.28 3.19
N ILE A 155 -11.18 -18.19 3.51
CA ILE A 155 -11.15 -17.00 2.65
C ILE A 155 -9.71 -16.49 2.47
N ALA A 156 -9.42 -15.98 1.28
CA ALA A 156 -8.23 -15.15 1.06
C ALA A 156 -8.64 -13.69 0.91
N VAL A 157 -7.88 -12.78 1.52
CA VAL A 157 -8.10 -11.34 1.42
C VAL A 157 -6.89 -10.69 0.78
N ILE A 158 -7.11 -9.96 -0.32
CA ILE A 158 -6.10 -9.07 -0.92
C ILE A 158 -6.42 -7.65 -0.52
N GLY A 159 -5.55 -7.02 0.27
CA GLY A 159 -5.83 -5.72 0.85
C GLY A 159 -4.61 -4.83 1.03
N ILE A 160 -4.88 -3.53 1.19
CA ILE A 160 -3.87 -2.52 1.56
C ILE A 160 -3.75 -2.42 3.10
N PRO A 161 -2.72 -1.75 3.66
CA PRO A 161 -2.41 -1.75 5.09
C PRO A 161 -3.59 -1.37 5.99
N CYS A 162 -4.34 -0.30 5.66
CA CYS A 162 -5.46 0.15 6.49
C CYS A 162 -6.62 -0.85 6.57
N GLN A 163 -6.82 -1.65 5.52
CA GLN A 163 -7.82 -2.71 5.48
C GLN A 163 -7.30 -3.94 6.22
N VAL A 164 -6.04 -4.32 6.00
CA VAL A 164 -5.44 -5.48 6.67
C VAL A 164 -5.34 -5.27 8.18
N TYR A 165 -4.98 -4.08 8.65
CA TYR A 165 -4.99 -3.78 10.08
C TYR A 165 -6.37 -4.02 10.70
N ALA A 166 -7.42 -3.47 10.09
CA ALA A 166 -8.78 -3.63 10.57
C ALA A 166 -9.26 -5.08 10.52
N LEU A 167 -8.90 -5.82 9.46
CA LEU A 167 -9.17 -7.26 9.34
C LEU A 167 -8.55 -8.03 10.51
N ARG A 168 -7.26 -7.83 10.78
CA ARG A 168 -6.52 -8.55 11.83
C ARG A 168 -6.99 -8.18 13.24
N ALA A 169 -7.38 -6.93 13.46
CA ALA A 169 -7.97 -6.50 14.72
C ALA A 169 -9.31 -7.19 15.03
N LEU A 170 -10.08 -7.55 13.99
CA LEU A 170 -11.38 -8.21 14.13
C LEU A 170 -11.33 -9.72 13.93
N GLU A 171 -10.20 -10.27 13.48
CA GLU A 171 -10.06 -11.64 12.96
C GLU A 171 -10.67 -12.71 13.88
N LYS A 172 -10.45 -12.60 15.19
CA LYS A 172 -10.96 -13.55 16.19
C LYS A 172 -12.49 -13.59 16.29
N GLU A 173 -13.17 -12.54 15.85
CA GLU A 173 -14.64 -12.41 15.87
C GLU A 173 -15.30 -12.78 14.53
N LEU A 174 -14.53 -12.92 13.45
CA LEU A 174 -15.07 -13.07 12.09
C LEU A 174 -15.59 -14.47 11.76
N GLY A 175 -15.33 -15.49 12.59
CA GLY A 175 -15.92 -16.83 12.42
C GLY A 175 -15.43 -17.66 11.23
N PHE A 176 -14.48 -17.16 10.43
CA PHE A 176 -13.82 -17.96 9.38
C PHE A 176 -12.90 -19.03 9.99
N LYS A 177 -12.88 -20.22 9.40
CA LYS A 177 -11.96 -21.32 9.77
C LYS A 177 -10.51 -20.99 9.41
N LYS A 178 -10.29 -20.27 8.30
CA LYS A 178 -8.97 -19.84 7.85
C LYS A 178 -9.06 -18.54 7.06
N ILE A 179 -8.15 -17.61 7.33
CA ILE A 179 -7.95 -16.39 6.55
C ILE A 179 -6.51 -16.36 6.05
N TYR A 180 -6.34 -16.28 4.73
CA TYR A 180 -5.06 -15.96 4.10
C TYR A 180 -5.04 -14.46 3.74
N VAL A 181 -3.94 -13.77 4.01
CA VAL A 181 -3.84 -12.33 3.71
C VAL A 181 -2.66 -12.04 2.79
N ILE A 182 -2.96 -11.61 1.56
CA ILE A 182 -1.99 -11.16 0.58
C ILE A 182 -1.99 -9.62 0.59
N GLY A 183 -0.97 -9.03 1.19
CA GLY A 183 -0.84 -7.59 1.30
C GLY A 183 -0.19 -6.95 0.09
N THR A 184 -0.57 -5.71 -0.23
CA THR A 184 0.22 -4.81 -1.08
C THR A 184 0.67 -3.59 -0.27
N PRO A 185 1.85 -3.02 -0.55
CA PRO A 185 2.27 -1.78 0.10
C PRO A 185 1.42 -0.58 -0.38
N CYS A 186 1.23 0.41 0.48
CA CYS A 186 0.47 1.62 0.15
C CYS A 186 0.94 2.81 0.99
N SER A 187 1.04 4.00 0.40
CA SER A 187 1.38 5.24 1.11
C SER A 187 0.46 6.40 0.72
N ASP A 188 0.20 6.58 -0.57
CA ASP A 188 -0.30 7.84 -1.13
C ASP A 188 -1.55 7.58 -1.99
N ASN A 189 -2.61 7.06 -1.36
CA ASN A 189 -3.92 6.88 -2.01
C ASN A 189 -4.73 8.19 -1.98
N THR A 190 -5.73 8.29 -2.84
CA THR A 190 -6.67 9.43 -2.89
C THR A 190 -8.04 8.94 -3.37
N THR A 191 -9.04 9.82 -3.47
CA THR A 191 -10.31 9.46 -4.09
C THR A 191 -10.14 9.28 -5.59
N THR A 192 -10.99 8.47 -6.22
CA THR A 192 -10.94 8.25 -7.67
C THR A 192 -11.11 9.57 -8.44
N GLU A 193 -11.95 10.47 -7.94
CA GLU A 193 -12.22 11.78 -8.55
C GLU A 193 -10.95 12.65 -8.57
N ARG A 194 -10.26 12.75 -7.42
CA ARG A 194 -8.97 13.44 -7.33
C ARG A 194 -7.95 12.78 -8.24
N PHE A 195 -7.89 11.45 -8.28
CA PHE A 195 -6.98 10.74 -9.18
C PHE A 195 -7.20 11.12 -10.65
N HIS A 196 -8.44 11.25 -11.10
CA HIS A 196 -8.74 11.75 -12.45
C HIS A 196 -8.30 13.19 -12.70
N GLU A 197 -8.36 14.07 -11.69
CA GLU A 197 -7.76 15.42 -11.76
C GLU A 197 -6.25 15.34 -12.02
N PHE A 198 -5.55 14.43 -11.33
CA PHE A 198 -4.12 14.19 -11.57
C PHE A 198 -3.85 13.68 -12.99
N LEU A 199 -4.62 12.71 -13.48
CA LEU A 199 -4.42 12.17 -14.84
C LEU A 199 -4.56 13.25 -15.92
N LYS A 200 -5.53 14.17 -15.77
CA LYS A 200 -5.73 15.32 -16.68
C LYS A 200 -4.53 16.26 -16.76
N LEU A 201 -3.69 16.31 -15.72
CA LEU A 201 -2.47 17.11 -15.72
C LEU A 201 -1.29 16.43 -16.42
N LEU A 202 -1.35 15.11 -16.67
CA LEU A 202 -0.24 14.34 -17.24
C LEU A 202 -0.28 14.27 -18.78
N VAL A 203 -1.49 14.21 -19.34
CA VAL A 203 -1.73 14.04 -20.79
C VAL A 203 -3.05 14.68 -21.21
N PRO A 204 -3.21 15.08 -22.50
CA PRO A 204 -4.45 15.67 -23.00
C PRO A 204 -5.67 14.73 -23.04
N LYS A 205 -5.44 13.42 -23.21
CA LYS A 205 -6.47 12.37 -23.33
C LYS A 205 -6.31 11.31 -22.22
N PRO A 206 -6.58 11.64 -20.95
CA PRO A 206 -6.33 10.76 -19.80
C PRO A 206 -7.11 9.45 -19.83
N GLU A 207 -8.26 9.40 -20.51
CA GLU A 207 -9.09 8.21 -20.69
C GLU A 207 -8.37 7.06 -21.42
N THR A 208 -7.35 7.38 -22.21
CA THR A 208 -6.53 6.39 -22.94
C THR A 208 -5.52 5.68 -22.03
N ILE A 209 -5.31 6.14 -20.80
CA ILE A 209 -4.35 5.53 -19.86
C ILE A 209 -4.92 4.20 -19.34
N THR A 210 -4.15 3.13 -19.52
CA THR A 210 -4.46 1.78 -19.05
C THR A 210 -3.60 1.35 -17.86
N TYR A 211 -2.52 2.07 -17.59
CA TYR A 211 -1.53 1.73 -16.59
C TYR A 211 -0.83 2.97 -16.06
N LEU A 212 -0.59 3.00 -14.74
CA LEU A 212 0.24 3.99 -14.09
C LEU A 212 1.01 3.31 -12.95
N GLU A 213 2.30 3.60 -12.80
CA GLU A 213 3.11 3.11 -11.68
C GLU A 213 4.15 4.15 -11.28
N PHE A 214 4.34 4.34 -9.97
CA PHE A 214 5.41 5.15 -9.41
C PHE A 214 6.62 4.26 -9.14
N CYS A 215 7.51 4.15 -10.12
CA CYS A 215 8.61 3.19 -10.11
C CYS A 215 9.72 3.57 -9.11
N ALA A 216 10.49 2.56 -8.67
CA ALA A 216 11.60 2.70 -7.73
C ALA A 216 12.81 3.48 -8.29
N ASP A 217 12.80 3.81 -9.59
CA ASP A 217 13.81 4.61 -10.27
C ASP A 217 13.38 6.07 -10.47
N TYR A 218 12.49 6.59 -9.62
CA TYR A 218 12.05 7.99 -9.60
C TYR A 218 11.30 8.45 -10.86
N HIS A 219 10.68 7.52 -11.58
CA HIS A 219 9.85 7.80 -12.74
C HIS A 219 8.43 7.26 -12.55
N VAL A 220 7.46 7.99 -13.10
CA VAL A 220 6.12 7.46 -13.33
C VAL A 220 6.09 6.83 -14.71
N GLU A 221 5.77 5.54 -14.78
CA GLU A 221 5.47 4.87 -16.05
C GLU A 221 3.98 4.95 -16.33
N ILE A 222 3.63 5.36 -17.54
CA ILE A 222 2.26 5.44 -18.04
C ILE A 222 2.18 4.60 -19.31
N ARG A 223 1.15 3.75 -19.42
CA ARG A 223 0.86 3.01 -20.66
C ARG A 223 -0.54 3.36 -21.15
N PHE A 224 -0.70 3.30 -22.46
CA PHE A 224 -1.92 3.67 -23.16
C PHE A 224 -2.56 2.44 -23.82
N ASP A 225 -3.85 2.55 -24.15
CA ASP A 225 -4.61 1.53 -24.88
C ASP A 225 -4.02 1.16 -26.25
N ASN A 226 -3.37 2.10 -26.93
CA ASN A 226 -2.65 1.88 -28.18
C ASN A 226 -1.26 1.25 -28.02
N GLY A 227 -0.90 0.83 -26.80
CA GLY A 227 0.39 0.20 -26.49
C GLY A 227 1.57 1.16 -26.31
N LYS A 228 1.40 2.47 -26.53
CA LYS A 228 2.46 3.46 -26.27
C LYS A 228 2.80 3.49 -24.77
N LYS A 229 4.03 3.90 -24.48
CA LYS A 229 4.53 4.11 -23.11
C LYS A 229 5.12 5.50 -22.96
N LYS A 230 4.93 6.11 -21.80
CA LYS A 230 5.52 7.40 -21.42
C LYS A 230 6.16 7.24 -20.04
N ARG A 231 7.36 7.78 -19.85
CA ARG A 231 8.02 7.88 -18.54
C ARG A 231 8.20 9.33 -18.17
N ILE A 232 7.81 9.70 -16.95
CA ILE A 232 7.90 11.08 -16.44
C ILE A 232 8.72 11.06 -15.15
N PRO A 233 9.85 11.79 -15.06
CA PRO A 233 10.58 11.92 -13.80
C PRO A 233 9.69 12.53 -12.70
N PHE A 234 9.80 12.06 -11.45
CA PHE A 234 8.99 12.57 -10.33
C PHE A 234 9.09 14.10 -10.16
N LEU A 235 10.29 14.65 -10.39
CA LEU A 235 10.56 16.09 -10.30
C LEU A 235 9.81 16.93 -11.36
N MET A 236 9.26 16.29 -12.39
CA MET A 236 8.48 16.93 -13.44
C MET A 236 6.97 16.71 -13.26
N LEU A 237 6.54 15.99 -12.22
CA LEU A 237 5.12 15.82 -11.95
C LEU A 237 4.48 17.15 -11.50
N PRO A 238 3.28 17.47 -11.98
CA PRO A 238 2.60 18.72 -11.68
C PRO A 238 1.89 18.70 -10.31
N LEU A 239 2.50 18.09 -9.28
CA LEU A 239 1.87 17.91 -7.96
C LEU A 239 1.50 19.23 -7.29
N SER A 240 2.26 20.31 -7.56
CA SER A 240 1.95 21.65 -7.03
C SER A 240 0.69 22.29 -7.62
N LYS A 241 0.11 21.71 -8.68
CA LYS A 241 -1.15 22.16 -9.28
C LYS A 241 -2.36 21.41 -8.70
N LEU A 242 -2.12 20.38 -7.91
CA LEU A 242 -3.17 19.63 -7.22
C LEU A 242 -3.59 20.38 -5.94
N PRO A 243 -4.83 20.19 -5.48
CA PRO A 243 -5.28 20.77 -4.22
C PRO A 243 -4.48 20.19 -3.04
N GLN A 244 -4.40 20.95 -1.94
CA GLN A 244 -3.60 20.55 -0.77
C GLN A 244 -4.08 19.25 -0.12
N ASP A 245 -5.37 18.95 -0.23
CA ASP A 245 -6.03 17.75 0.27
C ASP A 245 -5.99 16.58 -0.73
N PHE A 246 -5.29 16.72 -1.87
CA PHE A 246 -5.18 15.66 -2.87
C PHE A 246 -4.74 14.33 -2.23
N PHE A 247 -3.71 14.38 -1.39
CA PHE A 247 -3.45 13.28 -0.48
C PHE A 247 -4.15 13.58 0.85
N PRO A 248 -5.17 12.79 1.22
CA PRO A 248 -5.94 13.03 2.43
C PRO A 248 -5.06 12.82 3.66
N LEU A 249 -5.43 13.45 4.78
CA LEU A 249 -4.66 13.40 6.02
C LEU A 249 -4.47 11.95 6.50
N THR A 250 -5.45 11.07 6.26
CA THR A 250 -5.33 9.62 6.50
C THR A 250 -4.12 9.01 5.81
N CYS A 251 -3.97 9.23 4.50
CA CYS A 251 -2.84 8.69 3.75
C CYS A 251 -1.54 9.35 4.20
N ARG A 252 -1.51 10.68 4.38
CA ARG A 252 -0.33 11.41 4.87
C ARG A 252 0.13 11.00 6.26
N THR A 253 -0.76 10.43 7.08
CA THR A 253 -0.48 9.97 8.46
C THR A 253 -0.50 8.46 8.63
N CYS A 254 -0.53 7.69 7.53
CA CYS A 254 -0.48 6.23 7.59
C CYS A 254 0.91 5.75 8.05
N VAL A 255 0.92 4.91 9.08
CA VAL A 255 2.13 4.43 9.76
C VAL A 255 2.58 3.03 9.32
N ASP A 256 1.94 2.46 8.31
CA ASP A 256 2.27 1.15 7.75
C ASP A 256 2.29 1.19 6.22
N TYR A 257 3.48 1.38 5.67
CA TYR A 257 3.70 1.34 4.22
C TYR A 257 3.85 -0.10 3.71
N THR A 258 4.46 -0.99 4.51
CA THR A 258 4.82 -2.33 4.03
C THR A 258 3.72 -3.37 4.20
N ASN A 259 2.57 -2.99 4.76
CA ASN A 259 1.47 -3.89 5.07
C ASN A 259 1.96 -4.99 6.02
N VAL A 260 2.36 -4.58 7.22
CA VAL A 260 3.13 -5.43 8.14
C VAL A 260 2.35 -6.63 8.65
N LEU A 261 1.02 -6.55 8.66
CA LEU A 261 0.14 -7.58 9.22
C LEU A 261 -0.42 -8.56 8.16
N SER A 262 0.13 -8.55 6.94
CA SER A 262 -0.17 -9.56 5.92
C SER A 262 0.55 -10.89 6.22
N ASP A 263 0.19 -11.98 5.53
CA ASP A 263 0.99 -13.21 5.57
C ASP A 263 2.17 -13.09 4.57
N ILE A 264 1.90 -12.51 3.41
CA ILE A 264 2.89 -12.12 2.41
C ILE A 264 2.58 -10.72 1.88
N THR A 265 3.58 -9.85 1.79
CA THR A 265 3.45 -8.58 1.05
C THR A 265 4.05 -8.73 -0.34
N VAL A 266 3.28 -8.36 -1.37
CA VAL A 266 3.71 -8.29 -2.76
C VAL A 266 3.77 -6.82 -3.19
N GLY A 267 4.99 -6.29 -3.35
CA GLY A 267 5.24 -4.89 -3.67
C GLY A 267 6.27 -4.71 -4.79
N TYR A 268 6.94 -3.55 -4.79
CA TYR A 268 7.95 -3.20 -5.80
C TYR A 268 9.18 -2.46 -5.24
N MET A 269 9.05 -1.77 -4.10
CA MET A 269 10.05 -0.79 -3.64
C MET A 269 11.45 -1.38 -3.48
N GLY A 270 11.55 -2.59 -2.90
CA GLY A 270 12.82 -3.31 -2.73
C GLY A 270 13.22 -4.17 -3.93
N GLY A 271 12.47 -4.15 -5.03
CA GLY A 271 12.54 -5.15 -6.09
C GLY A 271 13.42 -4.77 -7.28
N GLU A 272 14.06 -3.60 -7.27
CA GLU A 272 15.02 -3.18 -8.31
C GLU A 272 14.49 -3.32 -9.75
N GLY A 273 13.24 -2.89 -9.98
CA GLY A 273 12.58 -3.02 -11.29
C GLY A 273 11.83 -4.36 -11.50
N GLN A 274 11.80 -5.21 -10.48
CA GLN A 274 10.91 -6.37 -10.36
C GLN A 274 10.01 -6.22 -9.13
N GLN A 275 9.19 -7.23 -8.83
CA GLN A 275 8.38 -7.23 -7.62
C GLN A 275 9.25 -7.54 -6.40
N TRP A 276 8.84 -7.00 -5.24
CA TRP A 276 9.46 -7.24 -3.94
C TRP A 276 8.50 -8.05 -3.07
N LEU A 277 8.93 -9.22 -2.64
CA LEU A 277 8.16 -10.07 -1.74
C LEU A 277 8.73 -10.00 -0.33
N ILE A 278 7.83 -9.83 0.63
CA ILE A 278 8.12 -9.97 2.06
C ILE A 278 7.30 -11.15 2.56
N VAL A 279 7.95 -12.28 2.78
CA VAL A 279 7.32 -13.46 3.39
C VAL A 279 7.35 -13.26 4.90
N ARG A 280 6.18 -13.14 5.55
CA ARG A 280 6.10 -12.66 6.93
C ARG A 280 6.05 -13.77 7.97
N ASN A 281 5.33 -14.84 7.66
CA ASN A 281 5.09 -15.99 8.51
C ASN A 281 4.96 -17.27 7.65
N ASP A 282 4.71 -18.41 8.32
CA ASP A 282 4.61 -19.72 7.65
C ASP A 282 3.45 -19.77 6.65
N THR A 283 2.33 -19.11 6.95
CA THR A 283 1.21 -18.92 5.98
C THR A 283 1.70 -18.17 4.74
N GLY A 284 2.54 -17.16 4.89
CA GLY A 284 3.16 -16.44 3.76
C GLY A 284 4.10 -17.31 2.94
N ALA A 285 4.85 -18.21 3.60
CA ALA A 285 5.73 -19.15 2.93
C ALA A 285 4.94 -20.19 2.13
N GLU A 286 3.84 -20.69 2.71
CA GLU A 286 2.85 -21.54 2.03
C GLU A 286 2.30 -20.85 0.78
N LEU A 287 1.85 -19.59 0.90
CA LEU A 287 1.34 -18.81 -0.24
C LEU A 287 2.37 -18.64 -1.36
N LEU A 288 3.64 -18.41 -1.03
CA LEU A 288 4.71 -18.34 -2.02
C LEU A 288 4.94 -19.69 -2.69
N SER A 289 4.90 -20.79 -1.93
CA SER A 289 5.16 -22.15 -2.43
C SER A 289 4.15 -22.60 -3.49
N LEU A 290 2.91 -22.09 -3.45
CA LEU A 290 1.86 -22.39 -4.43
C LEU A 290 2.23 -22.04 -5.88
N LEU A 291 3.17 -21.11 -6.06
CA LEU A 291 3.66 -20.71 -7.38
C LEU A 291 4.68 -21.69 -7.95
N GLY A 292 5.31 -22.53 -7.13
CA GLY A 292 6.30 -23.52 -7.56
C GLY A 292 7.30 -22.98 -8.57
N ASP A 293 7.39 -23.63 -9.73
CA ASP A 293 8.26 -23.23 -10.82
C ASP A 293 7.76 -22.05 -11.66
N GLU A 294 6.59 -21.48 -11.40
CA GLU A 294 6.10 -20.32 -12.15
C GLU A 294 6.84 -19.03 -11.78
N ILE A 295 7.52 -18.99 -10.64
CA ILE A 295 8.18 -17.79 -10.11
C ILE A 295 9.72 -17.86 -10.22
N ARG A 296 10.34 -16.72 -10.50
CA ARG A 296 11.79 -16.51 -10.35
C ARG A 296 12.03 -15.72 -9.07
N LEU A 297 12.90 -16.22 -8.20
CA LEU A 297 13.30 -15.56 -6.97
C LEU A 297 14.80 -15.25 -7.00
N SER A 298 15.17 -14.11 -6.44
CA SER A 298 16.56 -13.72 -6.21
C SER A 298 16.67 -12.83 -4.99
N THR A 299 17.84 -12.77 -4.36
CA THR A 299 18.08 -11.87 -3.23
C THR A 299 18.00 -10.40 -3.69
N PRO A 300 17.24 -9.53 -2.99
CA PRO A 300 17.23 -8.10 -3.27
C PRO A 300 18.61 -7.46 -3.07
N GLY A 301 19.00 -6.55 -3.96
CA GLY A 301 20.17 -5.69 -3.77
C GLY A 301 19.93 -4.57 -2.76
N SER A 302 21.02 -3.93 -2.30
CA SER A 302 20.99 -2.74 -1.44
C SER A 302 22.20 -1.87 -1.76
N ALA A 303 21.98 -0.65 -2.24
CA ALA A 303 23.07 0.25 -2.64
C ALA A 303 22.69 1.73 -2.48
N GLY A 304 23.70 2.61 -2.43
CA GLY A 304 23.53 4.05 -2.25
C GLY A 304 23.40 4.47 -0.78
N LYS A 305 23.11 5.76 -0.55
CA LYS A 305 22.93 6.32 0.80
C LYS A 305 21.61 7.09 0.87
N ARG A 306 20.73 6.72 1.80
CA ARG A 306 19.41 7.36 1.94
C ARG A 306 19.38 8.64 2.77
N GLN A 307 20.34 8.85 3.68
CA GLN A 307 20.26 9.88 4.72
C GLN A 307 20.11 11.30 4.15
N GLY A 308 20.88 11.63 3.10
CA GLY A 308 20.80 12.92 2.42
C GLY A 308 19.43 13.16 1.77
N PRO A 309 18.95 12.27 0.88
CA PRO A 309 17.61 12.34 0.31
C PRO A 309 16.48 12.43 1.35
N VAL A 310 16.53 11.65 2.43
CA VAL A 310 15.50 11.66 3.48
C VAL A 310 15.52 12.98 4.27
N LYS A 311 16.71 13.52 4.60
CA LYS A 311 16.84 14.85 5.21
C LYS A 311 16.34 15.97 4.30
N GLY A 312 16.59 15.86 3.00
CA GLY A 312 16.04 16.79 2.00
C GLY A 312 14.52 16.74 1.92
N PHE A 313 13.93 15.53 2.00
CA PHE A 313 12.49 15.35 2.08
C PHE A 313 11.91 16.00 3.34
N LEU A 314 12.47 15.72 4.52
CA LEU A 314 12.09 16.36 5.79
C LEU A 314 11.97 17.88 5.66
N GLN A 315 13.04 18.54 5.22
CA GLN A 315 13.07 20.00 5.08
C GLN A 315 12.01 20.55 4.12
N ASN A 316 11.67 19.80 3.07
CA ASN A 316 10.64 20.20 2.12
C ASN A 316 9.24 19.97 2.69
N THR A 317 9.03 18.87 3.41
CA THR A 317 7.77 18.57 4.09
C THR A 317 7.47 19.60 5.18
N GLU A 318 8.46 20.00 5.98
CA GLU A 318 8.33 21.07 6.97
C GLU A 318 7.97 22.42 6.33
N ARG A 319 8.57 22.76 5.19
CA ARG A 319 8.22 23.99 4.46
C ARG A 319 6.82 23.95 3.87
N ALA A 320 6.46 22.83 3.22
CA ALA A 320 5.13 22.61 2.68
C ALA A 320 4.08 22.73 3.78
N ALA A 321 4.33 22.10 4.93
CA ALA A 321 3.50 22.20 6.12
C ALA A 321 3.57 23.58 6.78
N GLY A 322 4.67 24.33 6.68
CA GLY A 322 4.78 25.68 7.23
C GLY A 322 4.15 26.77 6.36
N GLY A 323 3.61 26.43 5.18
CA GLY A 323 3.17 27.42 4.19
C GLY A 323 4.32 28.22 3.56
N LEU A 324 5.56 27.76 3.73
CA LEU A 324 6.76 28.39 3.19
C LEU A 324 7.02 27.93 1.75
N PRO A 325 7.62 28.78 0.89
CA PRO A 325 7.96 28.39 -0.46
C PRO A 325 8.91 27.18 -0.44
N LEU A 326 8.54 26.14 -1.19
CA LEU A 326 9.40 24.97 -1.38
C LEU A 326 10.73 25.42 -1.96
N ARG A 327 11.84 24.76 -1.56
CA ARG A 327 13.11 24.89 -2.30
C ARG A 327 12.96 24.18 -3.63
N SER A 328 12.29 24.86 -4.57
CA SER A 328 12.07 24.32 -5.90
C SER A 328 13.38 24.36 -6.66
N MET A 329 13.79 23.21 -7.16
CA MET A 329 14.93 23.13 -8.05
C MET A 329 14.62 23.94 -9.33
N PRO A 330 15.57 24.79 -9.80
CA PRO A 330 15.41 25.52 -11.05
C PRO A 330 14.98 24.59 -12.19
N SER A 331 14.02 25.01 -13.01
CA SER A 331 13.41 24.15 -14.03
C SER A 331 14.43 23.54 -14.99
N TRP A 332 15.50 24.25 -15.32
CA TRP A 332 16.58 23.77 -16.20
C TRP A 332 17.43 22.65 -15.56
N LEU A 333 17.50 22.58 -14.22
CA LEU A 333 18.29 21.58 -13.49
C LEU A 333 17.52 20.27 -13.27
N ARG A 334 16.18 20.31 -13.32
CA ARG A 334 15.31 19.14 -13.08
C ARG A 334 15.59 17.96 -14.03
N PRO A 335 15.77 18.15 -15.36
CA PRO A 335 16.08 17.05 -16.26
C PRO A 335 17.43 16.38 -15.94
N ILE A 336 18.45 17.17 -15.57
CA ILE A 336 19.79 16.67 -15.24
C ILE A 336 19.75 15.81 -13.98
N VAL A 337 19.13 16.34 -12.91
CA VAL A 337 18.99 15.61 -11.64
C VAL A 337 18.08 14.39 -11.81
N GLY A 338 17.00 14.49 -12.58
CA GLY A 338 16.13 13.36 -12.91
C GLY A 338 16.86 12.22 -13.63
N TRP A 339 17.83 12.54 -14.49
CA TRP A 339 18.69 11.54 -15.14
C TRP A 339 19.74 10.94 -14.20
N LEU A 340 20.26 11.74 -13.25
CA LEU A 340 21.32 11.31 -12.34
C LEU A 340 20.79 10.49 -11.14
N MET A 341 19.63 10.88 -10.58
CA MET A 341 19.04 10.28 -9.38
C MET A 341 18.94 8.73 -9.41
N PRO A 342 18.50 8.08 -10.50
CA PRO A 342 18.43 6.62 -10.57
C PRO A 342 19.79 5.91 -10.46
N LYS A 343 20.89 6.61 -10.77
CA LYS A 343 22.25 6.04 -10.80
C LYS A 343 22.98 6.21 -9.47
N ILE A 344 22.80 7.35 -8.81
CA ILE A 344 23.53 7.71 -7.58
C ILE A 344 22.68 7.57 -6.30
N GLY A 345 21.35 7.55 -6.45
CA GLY A 345 20.41 7.47 -5.34
C GLY A 345 20.40 6.09 -4.65
N PRO A 346 19.68 5.99 -3.52
CA PRO A 346 19.44 4.69 -2.88
C PRO A 346 18.70 3.74 -3.84
N ARG A 347 19.07 2.46 -3.83
CA ARG A 347 18.54 1.40 -4.71
C ARG A 347 18.23 0.13 -3.91
N GLY A 348 17.27 -0.65 -4.43
CA GLY A 348 16.83 -1.89 -3.80
C GLY A 348 16.32 -1.67 -2.39
N LEU A 349 16.77 -2.47 -1.43
CA LEU A 349 16.36 -2.33 -0.02
C LEU A 349 16.69 -0.94 0.56
N GLU A 350 17.75 -0.27 0.10
CA GLU A 350 18.08 1.07 0.61
C GLU A 350 17.05 2.11 0.16
N PHE A 351 16.49 1.95 -1.05
CA PHE A 351 15.37 2.78 -1.52
C PHE A 351 14.10 2.50 -0.69
N ALA A 352 13.80 1.23 -0.43
CA ALA A 352 12.66 0.86 0.40
C ALA A 352 12.76 1.43 1.82
N ARG A 353 13.94 1.37 2.46
CA ARG A 353 14.20 2.02 3.76
C ARG A 353 13.97 3.53 3.69
N ALA A 354 14.48 4.19 2.64
CA ALA A 354 14.28 5.62 2.44
C ALA A 354 12.80 6.00 2.35
N ARG A 355 12.00 5.23 1.62
CA ARG A 355 10.56 5.45 1.46
C ARG A 355 9.79 5.23 2.77
N VAL A 356 10.16 4.23 3.57
CA VAL A 356 9.59 4.00 4.91
C VAL A 356 9.92 5.15 5.86
N GLU A 357 11.18 5.61 5.90
CA GLU A 357 11.59 6.76 6.74
C GLU A 357 10.91 8.06 6.30
N MET A 358 10.82 8.33 4.99
CA MET A 358 10.07 9.49 4.46
C MET A 358 8.60 9.45 4.87
N LYS A 359 7.97 8.27 4.81
CA LYS A 359 6.57 8.13 5.22
C LYS A 359 6.36 8.34 6.71
N ALA A 360 7.30 7.85 7.53
CA ALA A 360 7.30 8.09 8.97
C ALA A 360 7.44 9.59 9.31
N ILE A 361 8.35 10.28 8.63
CA ILE A 361 8.54 11.74 8.76
C ILE A 361 7.27 12.50 8.36
N GLU A 362 6.70 12.17 7.20
CA GLU A 362 5.46 12.77 6.70
C GLU A 362 4.32 12.62 7.72
N SER A 363 4.18 11.41 8.28
CA SER A 363 3.15 11.11 9.27
C SER A 363 3.28 11.96 10.53
N VAL A 364 4.50 12.07 11.08
CA VAL A 364 4.76 12.85 12.29
C VAL A 364 4.49 14.33 12.05
N ILE A 365 4.98 14.91 10.94
CA ILE A 365 4.83 16.34 10.65
C ILE A 365 3.37 16.71 10.43
N HIS A 366 2.65 15.96 9.59
CA HIS A 366 1.26 16.29 9.29
C HIS A 366 0.35 16.08 10.49
N LEU A 367 0.54 15.00 11.25
CA LEU A 367 -0.29 14.76 12.43
C LEU A 367 -0.01 15.80 13.53
N ARG A 368 1.25 16.18 13.76
CA ARG A 368 1.61 17.23 14.72
C ARG A 368 0.98 18.58 14.35
N ARG A 369 0.90 18.90 13.06
CA ARG A 369 0.32 20.17 12.59
C ARG A 369 -1.20 20.16 12.60
N GLU A 370 -1.81 19.10 12.06
CA GLU A 370 -3.23 19.08 11.72
C GLU A 370 -4.08 18.45 12.84
N GLU A 371 -3.53 17.48 13.59
CA GLU A 371 -4.24 16.73 14.64
C GLU A 371 -3.32 16.41 15.86
N PRO A 372 -2.69 17.41 16.51
CA PRO A 372 -1.66 17.18 17.55
C PRO A 372 -2.15 16.31 18.71
N ARG A 373 -3.42 16.48 19.11
CA ARG A 373 -4.04 15.69 20.19
C ARG A 373 -4.06 14.18 19.91
N ARG A 374 -4.00 13.76 18.63
CA ARG A 374 -4.01 12.35 18.22
C ARG A 374 -2.62 11.74 18.13
N MET A 375 -1.55 12.53 18.22
CA MET A 375 -0.17 12.05 18.17
C MET A 375 0.09 10.91 19.15
N LYS A 376 -0.42 11.06 20.38
CA LYS A 376 -0.25 10.09 21.46
C LYS A 376 -0.86 8.72 21.15
N SER A 377 -1.98 8.69 20.41
CA SER A 377 -2.68 7.44 20.12
C SER A 377 -2.31 6.87 18.75
N MET A 378 -2.10 7.71 17.73
CA MET A 378 -1.92 7.28 16.34
C MET A 378 -0.47 6.95 15.96
N VAL A 379 0.54 7.46 16.67
CA VAL A 379 1.96 7.27 16.28
C VAL A 379 2.64 6.21 17.16
N PRO A 380 2.75 4.95 16.67
CA PRO A 380 3.37 3.87 17.41
C PRO A 380 4.90 4.00 17.51
N ASP A 381 5.49 3.30 18.48
CA ASP A 381 6.92 3.33 18.81
C ASP A 381 7.87 3.08 17.62
N HIS A 382 7.47 2.26 16.64
CA HIS A 382 8.34 2.01 15.47
C HIS A 382 8.51 3.24 14.60
N VAL A 383 7.49 4.08 14.47
CA VAL A 383 7.58 5.33 13.72
C VAL A 383 8.58 6.27 14.41
N TRP A 384 8.51 6.38 15.73
CA TRP A 384 9.45 7.18 16.52
C TRP A 384 10.91 6.74 16.34
N ARG A 385 11.16 5.43 16.27
CA ARG A 385 12.51 4.90 15.98
C ARG A 385 13.01 5.27 14.58
N LEU A 386 12.12 5.30 13.58
CA LEU A 386 12.46 5.66 12.21
C LEU A 386 12.82 7.13 12.05
N VAL A 387 12.15 8.01 12.79
CA VAL A 387 12.34 9.47 12.67
C VAL A 387 13.41 10.03 13.61
N LYS A 388 13.78 9.31 14.68
CA LYS A 388 14.80 9.73 15.65
C LYS A 388 16.13 10.18 15.02
N PRO A 389 16.71 9.49 14.02
CA PRO A 389 17.95 9.92 13.38
C PRO A 389 17.87 11.29 12.68
N TYR A 390 16.64 11.77 12.42
CA TYR A 390 16.36 13.02 11.74
C TYR A 390 15.92 14.14 12.70
N GLY A 391 15.98 13.90 14.02
CA GLY A 391 15.74 14.91 15.06
C GLY A 391 14.28 15.09 15.49
N LEU A 392 13.33 14.34 14.91
CA LEU A 392 11.93 14.41 15.34
C LEU A 392 11.72 13.61 16.64
N THR A 393 11.09 14.25 17.63
CA THR A 393 10.84 13.68 18.96
C THR A 393 9.36 13.68 19.35
N ARG A 394 9.02 12.95 20.42
CA ARG A 394 7.66 12.86 20.96
C ARG A 394 7.18 14.16 21.60
N ASP A 395 8.09 14.89 22.24
CA ASP A 395 7.75 15.99 23.17
C ASP A 395 7.39 17.31 22.46
N GLU A 396 7.49 17.36 21.14
CA GLU A 396 7.17 18.52 20.31
C GLU A 396 5.71 18.55 19.81
N GLY A 397 4.76 17.86 20.48
CA GLY A 397 3.37 17.73 20.00
C GLY A 397 2.33 17.49 21.08
#